data_AF-A0A0U0RSG6-F1
#
_entry.id   AF-A0A0U0RSG6-F1
#
_cell.length_a   1.000
_cell.length_b   1.000
_cell.length_c   1.000
_cell.angle_alpha   90.00
_cell.angle_beta   90.00
_cell.angle_gamma   90.00
#
_symmetry.space_group_name_H-M   'P 1'
#
loop_
_entity.id
_entity.type
_entity.pdbx_description
1 polymer ?
#
loop_
_entity_poly.entity_id
_entity_poly.type
_entity_poly.pdbx_seq_one_letter_code
_entity_poly.pdbx_strand_id
1 'polypeptide(L)'
;MVSGPGSARVQVTSPADPEVALHVTQSPVPGETLPGTAQRLKRAIDASPAGVFVDFNPSDIRAGRPAVTYREVRAGHQVRWTILLDGAVRISVGCQSGPGHEDLLREVCAQAVRSVHAVG
;
A
#
# COMPACT_ATOMS: atom_id res chain seq x y z
N MET A 1 -16.11 25.72 1.75
CA MET A 1 -16.30 24.27 1.94
C MET A 1 -15.15 23.56 1.25
N VAL A 2 -14.20 22.98 1.97
CA VAL A 2 -13.18 22.11 1.36
C VAL A 2 -13.75 20.69 1.42
N SER A 3 -14.63 20.38 0.49
CA SER A 3 -15.12 19.02 0.27
C SER A 3 -14.41 18.47 -0.96
N GLY A 4 -13.12 18.17 -0.81
CA GLY A 4 -12.47 17.24 -1.72
C GLY A 4 -13.01 15.83 -1.44
N PRO A 5 -13.12 14.95 -2.45
CA PRO A 5 -13.45 13.55 -2.20
C PRO A 5 -12.37 12.97 -1.27
N GLY A 6 -12.70 12.82 0.01
CA GLY A 6 -11.78 12.31 1.01
C GLY A 6 -11.28 10.91 0.62
N SER A 7 -10.09 10.53 1.09
CA SER A 7 -9.62 9.17 0.82
C SER A 7 -10.47 8.16 1.58
N ALA A 8 -11.11 7.23 0.86
CA ALA A 8 -11.80 6.11 1.47
C ALA A 8 -10.76 5.16 2.07
N ARG A 9 -10.96 4.75 3.32
CA ARG A 9 -10.00 3.93 4.08
C ARG A 9 -10.71 2.76 4.75
N VAL A 10 -10.10 1.60 4.65
CA VAL A 10 -10.51 0.37 5.34
C VAL A 10 -9.29 -0.20 6.04
N GLN A 11 -9.44 -0.59 7.29
CA GLN A 11 -8.44 -1.35 8.04
C GLN A 11 -9.14 -2.59 8.63
N VAL A 12 -8.52 -3.75 8.44
CA VAL A 12 -8.95 -5.02 9.03
C VAL A 12 -7.80 -5.54 9.89
N THR A 13 -8.03 -5.69 11.19
CA THR A 13 -7.03 -6.19 12.14
C THR A 13 -7.44 -7.58 12.61
N SER A 14 -6.47 -8.49 12.76
CA SER A 14 -6.72 -9.83 13.28
C SER A 14 -7.15 -9.77 14.75
N PRO A 15 -8.21 -10.50 15.15
CA PRO A 15 -8.60 -10.59 16.55
C PRO A 15 -7.61 -11.41 17.40
N ALA A 16 -6.76 -12.23 16.76
CA ALA A 16 -5.78 -13.08 17.43
C ALA A 16 -4.40 -12.42 17.58
N ASP A 17 -4.08 -11.43 16.73
CA ASP A 17 -2.82 -10.70 16.76
C ASP A 17 -3.02 -9.26 16.27
N PRO A 18 -2.92 -8.24 17.14
CA PRO A 18 -3.14 -6.84 16.75
C PRO A 18 -2.09 -6.29 15.79
N GLU A 19 -0.91 -6.92 15.70
CA GLU A 19 0.15 -6.51 14.76
C GLU A 19 -0.09 -7.07 13.35
N VAL A 20 -1.09 -7.95 13.17
CA VAL A 20 -1.51 -8.46 11.86
C VAL A 20 -2.71 -7.66 11.36
N ALA A 21 -2.49 -6.85 10.33
CA ALA A 21 -3.55 -6.02 9.75
C ALA A 21 -3.43 -5.85 8.22
N LEU A 22 -4.59 -5.67 7.57
CA LEU A 22 -4.71 -5.29 6.17
C LEU A 22 -5.25 -3.86 6.09
N HIS A 23 -4.54 -3.00 5.38
CA HIS A 23 -4.89 -1.61 5.14
C HIS A 23 -5.24 -1.40 3.67
N VAL A 24 -6.33 -0.70 3.37
CA VAL A 24 -6.69 -0.28 2.02
C VAL A 24 -7.06 1.19 2.05
N THR A 25 -6.41 2.00 1.21
CA THR A 25 -6.74 3.41 1.02
C THR A 25 -6.95 3.70 -0.45
N GLN A 26 -8.03 4.41 -0.79
CA GLN A 26 -8.30 4.89 -2.13
C GLN A 26 -8.24 6.41 -2.16
N SER A 27 -7.45 6.97 -3.08
CA SER A 27 -7.30 8.42 -3.26
C SER A 27 -7.52 8.80 -4.72
N PRO A 28 -8.43 9.74 -5.02
CA PRO A 28 -8.60 10.27 -6.38
C PRO A 28 -7.34 11.01 -6.86
N VAL A 29 -6.86 10.64 -8.05
CA VAL A 29 -5.64 11.12 -8.68
C VAL A 29 -5.80 11.20 -10.22
N PRO A 30 -6.70 12.06 -10.73
CA PRO A 30 -6.97 12.15 -12.17
C PRO A 30 -5.71 12.48 -12.96
N GLY A 31 -5.45 11.70 -14.02
CA GLY A 31 -4.27 11.87 -14.89
C GLY A 31 -2.94 11.38 -14.29
N GLU A 32 -2.95 10.77 -13.10
CA GLU A 32 -1.75 10.13 -12.55
C GLU A 32 -1.41 8.84 -13.31
N THR A 33 -0.13 8.61 -13.56
CA THR A 33 0.40 7.37 -14.12
C THR A 33 1.20 6.63 -13.06
N LEU A 34 1.30 5.31 -13.17
CA LEU A 34 2.00 4.50 -12.17
C LEU A 34 3.49 4.89 -12.06
N PRO A 35 4.23 5.19 -13.15
CA PRO A 35 5.57 5.77 -13.06
C PRO A 35 5.59 7.15 -12.37
N GLY A 36 4.59 7.99 -12.62
CA GLY A 36 4.44 9.28 -11.94
C GLY A 36 4.19 9.13 -10.44
N THR A 37 3.43 8.10 -10.03
CA THR A 37 3.27 7.69 -8.63
C THR A 37 4.61 7.23 -8.05
N ALA A 38 5.34 6.38 -8.77
CA ALA A 38 6.64 5.86 -8.33
C ALA A 38 7.63 7.00 -8.06
N GLN A 39 7.73 7.97 -8.97
CA GLN A 39 8.60 9.15 -8.80
C GLN A 39 8.20 10.00 -7.59
N ARG A 40 6.89 10.19 -7.34
CA ARG A 40 6.41 10.91 -6.16
C ARG A 40 6.77 10.18 -4.87
N LEU A 41 6.52 8.87 -4.81
CA LEU A 41 6.84 8.03 -3.67
C LEU A 41 8.35 8.01 -3.40
N LYS A 42 9.17 7.88 -4.44
CA LYS A 42 10.63 7.90 -4.31
C LYS A 42 11.12 9.19 -3.66
N ARG A 43 10.62 10.36 -4.09
CA ARG A 43 10.97 11.65 -3.46
C ARG A 43 10.56 11.71 -1.99
N ALA A 44 9.39 11.19 -1.64
CA ALA A 44 8.94 11.16 -0.25
C ALA A 44 9.78 10.22 0.62
N ILE A 45 10.14 9.05 0.08
CA ILE A 45 11.03 8.08 0.72
C ILE A 45 12.43 8.67 0.93
N ASP A 46 12.99 9.34 -0.08
CA ASP A 46 14.31 9.96 -0.01
C ASP A 46 14.39 11.12 0.99
N ALA A 47 13.26 11.79 1.24
CA ALA A 47 13.15 12.84 2.25
C ALA A 47 12.89 12.29 3.67
N SER A 48 12.66 10.98 3.82
CA SER A 48 12.36 10.34 5.11
C SER A 48 13.64 9.87 5.81
N PRO A 49 13.61 9.68 7.15
CA PRO A 49 14.73 9.09 7.87
C PRO A 49 15.11 7.71 7.32
N ALA A 50 16.41 7.41 7.31
CA ALA A 50 16.91 6.14 6.80
C ALA A 50 16.32 4.94 7.57
N GLY A 51 16.01 3.86 6.86
CA GLY A 51 15.48 2.62 7.42
C GLY A 51 13.97 2.60 7.68
N VAL A 52 13.29 3.76 7.60
CA VAL A 52 11.82 3.88 7.76
C VAL A 52 11.08 3.30 6.56
N PHE A 53 11.59 3.54 5.35
CA PHE A 53 11.08 2.98 4.12
C PHE A 53 12.22 2.29 3.37
N VAL A 54 12.01 1.03 3.01
CA VAL A 54 13.02 0.14 2.42
C VAL A 54 12.39 -0.68 1.29
N ASP A 55 13.21 -1.42 0.54
CA ASP A 55 12.76 -2.34 -0.52
C ASP A 55 11.85 -1.69 -1.58
N PHE A 56 12.12 -0.42 -1.92
CA PHE A 56 11.35 0.30 -2.93
C PHE A 56 11.57 -0.32 -4.32
N ASN A 57 10.47 -0.73 -4.96
CA ASN A 57 10.44 -1.20 -6.34
C ASN A 57 9.43 -0.37 -7.15
N PRO A 58 9.87 0.45 -8.12
CA PRO A 58 9.01 1.33 -8.89
C PRO A 58 8.16 0.63 -9.97
N SER A 59 8.44 -0.63 -10.29
CA SER A 59 7.86 -1.33 -11.44
C SER A 59 7.72 -2.83 -11.17
N ASP A 60 6.98 -3.17 -10.12
CA ASP A 60 6.75 -4.55 -9.71
C ASP A 60 5.48 -5.13 -10.33
N ILE A 61 5.33 -6.45 -10.26
CA ILE A 61 4.08 -7.17 -10.49
C ILE A 61 3.67 -7.86 -9.20
N ARG A 62 2.47 -7.55 -8.69
CA ARG A 62 1.88 -8.19 -7.50
C ARG A 62 0.54 -8.79 -7.84
N ALA A 63 0.44 -10.09 -7.60
CA ALA A 63 -0.75 -10.88 -7.88
C ALA A 63 -1.32 -10.64 -9.31
N GLY A 64 -0.43 -10.53 -10.30
CA GLY A 64 -0.76 -10.30 -11.71
C GLY A 64 -1.00 -8.84 -12.11
N ARG A 65 -0.83 -7.87 -11.20
CA ARG A 65 -1.09 -6.46 -11.45
C ARG A 65 0.20 -5.61 -11.38
N PRO A 66 0.41 -4.65 -12.30
CA PRO A 66 1.47 -3.65 -12.18
C PRO A 66 1.31 -2.83 -10.91
N ALA A 67 2.39 -2.69 -10.15
CA ALA A 67 2.39 -1.97 -8.88
C ALA A 67 3.73 -1.28 -8.58
N VAL A 68 3.66 -0.24 -7.76
CA VAL A 68 4.83 0.25 -7.01
C VAL A 68 4.80 -0.42 -5.64
N THR A 69 5.92 -0.97 -5.18
CA THR A 69 5.98 -1.59 -3.86
C THR A 69 7.09 -0.99 -3.02
N TYR A 70 6.90 -1.01 -1.71
CA TYR A 70 7.92 -0.67 -0.73
C TYR A 70 7.53 -1.27 0.61
N ARG A 71 8.48 -1.27 1.55
CA ARG A 71 8.24 -1.72 2.92
C ARG A 71 8.47 -0.56 3.87
N GLU A 72 7.51 -0.37 4.77
CA GLU A 72 7.58 0.58 5.87
C GLU A 72 7.95 -0.17 7.14
N VAL A 73 9.00 0.25 7.83
CA VAL A 73 9.46 -0.39 9.07
C VAL A 73 9.19 0.55 10.23
N ARG A 74 8.54 0.04 11.27
CA ARG A 74 8.23 0.75 12.51
C ARG A 74 8.69 -0.08 13.70
N ALA A 75 8.67 0.51 14.89
CA ALA A 75 8.90 -0.24 16.11
C ALA A 75 7.75 -1.23 16.31
N GLY A 76 8.04 -2.54 16.31
CA GLY A 76 7.07 -3.61 16.59
C GLY A 76 6.43 -4.26 15.35
N HIS A 77 6.31 -3.55 14.23
CA HIS A 77 5.77 -4.10 12.98
C HIS A 77 6.39 -3.47 11.74
N GLN A 78 6.05 -4.08 10.60
CA GLN A 78 6.33 -3.54 9.29
C GLN A 78 5.08 -3.64 8.42
N VAL A 79 5.00 -2.79 7.40
CA VAL A 79 3.93 -2.80 6.40
C VAL A 79 4.53 -2.96 5.02
N ARG A 80 4.14 -4.02 4.30
CA ARG A 80 4.46 -4.17 2.87
C ARG A 80 3.37 -3.49 2.05
N TRP A 81 3.73 -2.38 1.43
CA TRP A 81 2.83 -1.59 0.61
C TRP A 81 2.86 -2.04 -0.84
N THR A 82 1.67 -2.19 -1.42
CA THR A 82 1.43 -2.38 -2.85
C THR A 82 0.54 -1.25 -3.33
N ILE A 83 1.07 -0.40 -4.21
CA ILE A 83 0.40 0.77 -4.74
C ILE A 83 -0.02 0.49 -6.17
N LEU A 84 -1.32 0.61 -6.41
CA LEU A 84 -1.98 0.29 -7.67
C LEU A 84 -2.64 1.56 -8.20
N LEU A 85 -2.76 1.65 -9.52
CA LEU A 85 -3.71 2.57 -10.14
C LEU A 85 -4.87 1.79 -10.74
N ASP A 86 -6.06 2.31 -10.54
CA ASP A 86 -7.28 1.86 -11.18
C ASP A 86 -8.02 3.09 -11.71
N GLY A 87 -7.89 3.34 -13.03
CA GLY A 87 -8.36 4.56 -13.66
C GLY A 87 -7.79 5.82 -13.00
N ALA A 88 -8.69 6.67 -12.48
CA ALA A 88 -8.36 7.91 -11.79
C ALA A 88 -8.16 7.75 -10.28
N VAL A 89 -8.01 6.53 -9.77
CA VAL A 89 -7.88 6.24 -8.34
C VAL A 89 -6.56 5.52 -8.05
N ARG A 90 -5.83 6.00 -7.06
CA ARG A 90 -4.67 5.31 -6.48
C ARG A 90 -5.14 4.51 -5.29
N ILE A 91 -4.83 3.22 -5.31
CA ILE A 91 -5.18 2.27 -4.26
C ILE A 91 -3.90 1.83 -3.58
N SER A 92 -3.76 2.14 -2.30
CA SER A 92 -2.68 1.65 -1.45
C SER A 92 -3.17 0.44 -0.65
N VAL A 93 -2.54 -0.71 -0.84
CA VAL A 93 -2.78 -1.92 -0.03
C VAL A 93 -1.57 -2.14 0.88
N GLY A 94 -1.77 -2.14 2.19
CA GLY A 94 -0.74 -2.31 3.20
C GLY A 94 -0.92 -3.60 3.98
N CYS A 95 0.09 -4.46 3.96
CA CYS A 95 0.12 -5.73 4.67
C CYS A 95 1.01 -5.61 5.89
N GLN A 96 0.40 -5.47 7.06
CA GLN A 96 1.09 -5.24 8.33
C GLN A 96 1.30 -6.55 9.08
N SER A 97 2.54 -6.82 9.48
CA SER A 97 2.86 -7.95 10.36
C SER A 97 3.96 -7.57 11.34
N GLY A 98 4.04 -8.32 12.44
CA GLY A 98 5.28 -8.37 13.23
C GLY A 98 6.47 -8.88 12.38
N PRO A 99 7.72 -8.63 12.81
CA PRO A 99 8.90 -9.20 12.17
C PRO A 99 8.85 -10.73 12.14
N GLY A 100 9.17 -11.36 11.00
CA GLY A 100 9.18 -12.82 10.87
C GLY A 100 7.81 -13.49 10.67
N HIS A 101 6.73 -12.70 10.61
CA HIS A 101 5.36 -13.19 10.42
C HIS A 101 4.77 -12.81 9.06
N GLU A 102 5.60 -12.44 8.09
CA GLU A 102 5.18 -11.95 6.78
C GLU A 102 4.36 -12.97 5.99
N ASP A 103 4.72 -14.24 6.13
CA ASP A 103 4.07 -15.34 5.42
C ASP A 103 2.62 -15.56 5.84
N LEU A 104 2.24 -15.15 7.07
CA LEU A 104 0.86 -15.23 7.56
C LEU A 104 -0.11 -14.41 6.69
N LEU A 105 0.38 -13.32 6.10
CA LEU A 105 -0.43 -12.42 5.29
C LEU A 105 -0.33 -12.67 3.79
N ARG A 106 0.60 -13.52 3.33
CA ARG A 106 0.92 -13.68 1.91
C ARG A 106 -0.32 -13.93 1.04
N GLU A 107 -1.18 -14.86 1.44
CA GLU A 107 -2.37 -15.23 0.66
C GLU A 107 -3.48 -14.17 0.74
N VAL A 108 -3.76 -13.66 1.94
CA VAL A 108 -4.76 -12.60 2.17
C VAL A 108 -4.40 -11.34 1.39
N CYS A 109 -3.13 -10.95 1.42
CA CYS A 109 -2.62 -9.79 0.69
C CYS A 109 -2.64 -9.99 -0.81
N ALA A 110 -2.25 -11.16 -1.30
CA ALA A 110 -2.37 -11.46 -2.72
C ALA A 110 -3.83 -11.41 -3.17
N GLN A 111 -4.77 -11.88 -2.34
CA GLN A 111 -6.19 -11.81 -2.64
C GLN A 111 -6.71 -10.37 -2.65
N ALA A 112 -6.35 -9.57 -1.63
CA ALA A 112 -6.71 -8.16 -1.58
C ALA A 112 -6.20 -7.42 -2.82
N VAL A 113 -4.93 -7.60 -3.19
CA VAL A 113 -4.35 -7.00 -4.39
C VAL A 113 -5.10 -7.43 -5.66
N ARG A 114 -5.54 -8.70 -5.77
CA ARG A 114 -6.34 -9.13 -6.93
C ARG A 114 -7.71 -8.46 -6.99
N SER A 115 -8.38 -8.28 -5.85
CA SER A 115 -9.78 -7.87 -5.80
C SER A 115 -10.01 -6.37 -5.70
N VAL A 116 -9.06 -5.60 -5.19
CA VAL A 116 -9.25 -4.15 -5.01
C VAL A 116 -9.44 -3.44 -6.34
N HIS A 117 -10.48 -2.64 -6.42
CA HIS A 117 -10.81 -1.79 -7.55
C HIS A 117 -11.41 -0.48 -7.03
N ALA A 118 -11.41 0.56 -7.85
CA ALA A 118 -12.03 1.83 -7.52
C ALA A 118 -13.51 1.61 -7.20
N VAL A 119 -13.97 2.10 -6.05
CA VAL A 119 -15.40 2.13 -5.73
C VAL A 119 -15.95 3.50 -6.14
N GLY A 120 -17.04 3.48 -6.91
CA GLY A 120 -17.66 4.68 -7.49
C GLY A 120 -18.40 5.55 -6.49
#